data_AF-A0A836V521-F1
#
_entry.id   AF-A0A836V521-F1
#
_cell.length_a   1.000
_cell.length_b   1.000
_cell.length_c   1.000
_cell.angle_alpha   90.00
_cell.angle_beta   90.00
_cell.angle_gamma   90.00
#
_symmetry.space_group_name_H-M   'P 1'
#
loop_
_entity.id
_entity.type
_entity.pdbx_description
1 polymer ?
#
loop_
_entity_poly.entity_id
_entity_poly.type
_entity_poly.pdbx_seq_one_letter_code
_entity_poly.pdbx_strand_id
1 'polypeptide(L)' 'WVDGTDEILRVHAAVSTKVTITATAFTSSGVVSFQSDGQEADSDSGRFDICDTRAGENMRRLNLAQTGRVQFDRSSPLCA' A
#
# COMPACT_ATOMS: atom_id res chain seq x y z
N TRP A 1 -13.77 1.97 -4.86
CA TRP A 1 -14.73 1.42 -3.88
C TRP A 1 -15.12 0.06 -4.42
N VAL A 2 -15.06 -1.01 -3.61
CA VAL A 2 -15.53 -2.33 -4.06
C VAL A 2 -17.05 -2.26 -4.04
N ASP A 3 -17.69 -2.33 -5.19
CA ASP A 3 -19.14 -2.38 -5.27
C ASP A 3 -19.67 -3.83 -5.05
N GLY A 4 -20.98 -3.98 -4.92
CA GLY A 4 -21.59 -5.30 -4.71
C GLY A 4 -21.55 -6.23 -5.94
N THR A 5 -21.04 -5.75 -7.07
CA THR A 5 -20.88 -6.49 -8.33
C THR A 5 -19.43 -6.87 -8.62
N ASP A 6 -18.47 -6.28 -7.92
CA ASP A 6 -17.06 -6.62 -8.02
C ASP A 6 -16.78 -8.04 -7.52
N GLU A 7 -15.98 -8.78 -8.29
CA GLU A 7 -15.49 -10.09 -7.90
C GLU A 7 -14.26 -9.96 -7.00
N ILE A 8 -14.33 -10.46 -5.78
CA ILE A 8 -13.21 -10.48 -4.86
C ILE A 8 -12.29 -11.67 -5.21
N LEU A 9 -11.23 -11.40 -5.96
CA LEU A 9 -10.27 -12.43 -6.37
C LEU A 9 -9.37 -12.92 -5.23
N ARG A 10 -9.05 -12.03 -4.26
CA ARG A 10 -8.17 -12.36 -3.14
C ARG A 10 -8.43 -11.46 -1.93
N VAL A 11 -8.51 -12.07 -0.75
CA VAL A 11 -8.53 -11.35 0.54
C VAL A 11 -7.30 -11.72 1.35
N HIS A 12 -6.65 -10.73 1.93
CA HIS A 12 -5.65 -10.94 2.97
C HIS A 12 -6.13 -10.26 4.26
N ALA A 13 -6.56 -11.04 5.23
CA ALA A 13 -7.03 -10.50 6.51
C ALA A 13 -5.88 -9.82 7.26
N ALA A 14 -6.17 -8.68 7.90
CA ALA A 14 -5.24 -8.06 8.84
C ALA A 14 -5.20 -8.92 10.12
N VAL A 15 -4.11 -9.66 10.31
CA VAL A 15 -3.98 -10.63 11.42
C VAL A 15 -3.41 -10.01 12.70
N SER A 16 -2.91 -8.76 12.66
CA SER A 16 -2.19 -8.16 13.78
C SER A 16 -2.47 -6.68 13.93
N THR A 17 -2.82 -6.27 15.15
CA THR A 17 -2.87 -4.86 15.57
C THR A 17 -1.48 -4.26 15.81
N LYS A 18 -0.42 -5.07 15.70
CA LYS A 18 0.97 -4.64 15.88
C LYS A 18 1.63 -4.17 14.58
N VAL A 19 0.94 -4.36 13.45
CA VAL A 19 1.36 -3.86 12.14
C VAL A 19 0.42 -2.74 11.76
N THR A 20 0.97 -1.55 11.55
CA THR A 20 0.24 -0.39 11.05
C THR A 20 0.67 -0.13 9.62
N ILE A 21 -0.29 0.12 8.72
CA ILE A 21 -0.02 0.50 7.35
C ILE A 21 -0.51 1.94 7.17
N THR A 22 0.39 2.83 6.81
CA THR A 22 0.07 4.22 6.50
C THR A 22 0.28 4.45 5.01
N ALA A 23 -0.75 4.96 4.34
CA ALA A 23 -0.68 5.33 2.93
C ALA A 23 -0.45 6.85 2.83
N THR A 24 0.46 7.30 1.97
CA THR A 24 0.78 8.73 1.77
C THR A 24 0.79 9.08 0.29
N ALA A 25 0.33 10.29 -0.03
CA ALA A 25 0.32 10.90 -1.37
C ALA A 25 -0.67 10.31 -2.40
N PHE A 26 -1.50 9.35 -2.01
CA PHE A 26 -2.65 8.92 -2.84
C PHE A 26 -3.81 9.92 -2.72
N THR A 27 -4.48 10.23 -3.83
CA THR A 27 -5.66 11.12 -3.87
C THR A 27 -6.89 10.46 -3.29
N SER A 28 -7.03 9.14 -3.48
CA SER A 28 -8.10 8.34 -2.88
C SER A 28 -7.62 7.67 -1.60
N SER A 29 -8.34 7.87 -0.49
CA SER A 29 -8.04 7.17 0.76
C SER A 29 -8.62 5.75 0.72
N GLY A 30 -7.75 4.76 0.77
CA GLY A 30 -8.12 3.36 1.03
C GLY A 30 -8.31 2.44 -0.18
N VAL A 31 -8.06 2.91 -1.41
CA VAL A 31 -8.03 2.06 -2.61
C VAL A 31 -6.88 2.50 -3.52
N VAL A 32 -6.24 1.53 -4.19
CA VAL A 32 -5.38 1.77 -5.34
C VAL A 32 -5.93 0.92 -6.48
N SER A 33 -6.12 1.53 -7.64
CA SER A 33 -6.70 0.85 -8.80
C SER A 33 -5.68 0.82 -9.92
N PHE A 34 -5.69 -0.25 -10.71
CA PHE A 34 -4.79 -0.39 -11.86
C PHE A 34 -5.60 -0.52 -13.14
N GLN A 35 -5.11 0.12 -14.21
CA GLN A 35 -5.65 -0.04 -15.55
C GLN A 35 -5.12 -1.32 -16.20
N SER A 36 -5.70 -1.69 -17.35
CA SER A 36 -5.32 -2.89 -18.09
C SER A 36 -3.87 -2.88 -18.62
N ASP A 37 -3.28 -1.69 -18.78
CA ASP A 37 -1.87 -1.52 -19.15
C ASP A 37 -0.91 -1.56 -17.94
N GLY A 38 -1.48 -1.74 -16.74
CA GLY A 38 -0.76 -1.82 -15.48
C GLY A 38 -0.52 -0.48 -14.79
N GLN A 39 -0.86 0.67 -15.40
CA GLN A 39 -0.70 1.97 -14.74
C GLN A 39 -1.68 2.16 -13.59
N GLU A 40 -1.31 3.02 -12.63
CA GLU A 40 -2.21 3.43 -11.55
C GLU A 40 -3.33 4.30 -12.15
N ALA A 41 -4.59 3.99 -11.81
CA ALA A 41 -5.75 4.52 -12.52
C ALA A 41 -5.98 6.01 -12.27
N ASP A 42 -5.69 6.48 -11.06
CA ASP A 42 -5.81 7.88 -10.67
C ASP A 42 -4.57 8.70 -11.09
N SER A 43 -3.61 8.05 -11.78
CA SER A 43 -2.34 8.64 -12.20
C SER A 43 -1.49 9.13 -11.03
N ASP A 44 -1.70 8.55 -9.85
CA ASP A 44 -1.01 8.95 -8.64
C ASP A 44 0.33 8.23 -8.46
N SER A 45 1.18 8.83 -7.65
CA SER A 45 2.32 8.14 -7.05
C SER A 45 2.26 8.29 -5.55
N GLY A 46 2.63 7.23 -4.84
CA GLY A 46 2.52 7.23 -3.40
C GLY A 46 3.37 6.16 -2.75
N ARG A 47 3.19 6.04 -1.44
CA ARG A 47 3.91 5.04 -0.66
C ARG A 47 3.06 4.46 0.45
N PHE A 48 3.36 3.21 0.77
CA PHE A 48 2.87 2.53 1.95
C PHE A 48 4.03 2.36 2.92
N ASP A 49 3.87 2.92 4.10
CA ASP A 49 4.76 2.73 5.23
C ASP A 49 4.15 1.64 6.12
N ILE A 50 4.83 0.51 6.21
CA ILE A 50 4.46 -0.67 6.98
C ILE A 50 5.32 -0.67 8.24
N CYS A 51 4.72 -0.27 9.36
CA CYS A 51 5.35 -0.23 10.66
C CYS A 51 5.02 -1.50 11.42
N ASP A 52 6.02 -2.32 11.76
CA ASP A 52 5.84 -3.52 12.57
C ASP A 52 6.46 -3.31 13.96
N THR A 53 5.64 -3.26 15.00
CA THR A 53 6.09 -3.02 16.38
C THR A 53 6.42 -4.30 17.16
N ARG A 54 6.33 -5.49 16.55
CA ARG A 54 6.57 -6.77 17.23
C ARG A 54 8.04 -7.03 17.55
N ALA A 55 8.95 -6.45 16.78
CA ALA A 55 10.39 -6.72 16.83
C ALA A 55 11.22 -5.43 16.84
N GLY A 56 10.75 -4.40 17.56
CA GLY A 56 11.27 -3.02 17.49
C GLY A 56 10.58 -2.20 16.41
N GLU A 57 10.72 -0.89 16.42
CA GLU A 57 10.05 0.05 15.51
C GLU A 57 10.66 0.01 14.10
N ASN A 58 10.56 -1.13 13.43
CA ASN A 58 11.07 -1.33 12.08
C ASN A 58 10.00 -0.95 11.06
N MET A 59 10.32 0.02 10.21
CA MET A 59 9.48 0.36 9.08
C MET A 59 9.98 -0.34 7.80
N ARG A 60 9.04 -0.77 6.96
CA ARG A 60 9.27 -1.11 5.56
C ARG A 60 8.45 -0.19 4.68
N ARG A 61 9.02 0.25 3.57
CA ARG A 61 8.34 1.14 2.64
C ARG A 61 8.15 0.48 1.29
N LEU A 62 6.94 0.59 0.76
CA LEU A 62 6.59 0.24 -0.60
C LEU A 62 6.26 1.52 -1.35
N ASN A 63 7.00 1.82 -2.40
CA ASN A 63 6.69 2.92 -3.31
C ASN A 63 5.86 2.40 -4.47
N LEU A 64 4.81 3.11 -4.84
CA LEU A 64 4.04 2.90 -6.07
C LEU A 64 4.27 4.10 -6.99
N ALA A 65 4.85 3.85 -8.16
CA ALA A 65 4.95 4.85 -9.21
C ALA A 65 3.65 4.92 -10.02
N GLN A 66 3.39 6.06 -10.67
CA GLN A 66 2.28 6.26 -11.62
C GLN A 66 2.24 5.18 -12.71
N THR A 67 3.41 4.69 -13.12
CA THR A 67 3.54 3.58 -14.09
C THR A 67 3.03 2.23 -13.57
N GLY A 68 2.49 2.18 -12.35
CA GLY A 68 2.05 0.97 -11.67
C GLY A 68 3.17 0.17 -11.02
N ARG A 69 4.43 0.60 -11.18
CA ARG A 69 5.58 -0.13 -10.65
C ARG A 69 5.62 -0.05 -9.13
N VAL A 70 5.45 -1.19 -8.48
CA VAL A 70 5.64 -1.35 -7.04
C VAL A 70 7.11 -1.68 -6.74
N GLN A 71 7.73 -0.92 -5.84
CA GLN A 71 9.10 -1.16 -5.42
C GLN A 71 9.24 -1.13 -3.90
N PHE A 72 9.92 -2.14 -3.37
CA PHE A 72 10.36 -2.15 -1.98
C PHE A 72 11.56 -1.23 -1.78
N ASP A 73 11.43 -0.28 -0.87
CA ASP A 73 12.54 0.52 -0.40
C ASP A 73 13.35 -0.31 0.62
N ARG A 74 14.65 -0.45 0.34
CA ARG A 74 15.56 -1.24 1.17
C ARG A 74 16.13 -0.45 2.34
N SER A 75 15.91 0.86 2.38
CA SER A 75 16.19 1.62 3.59
C SER A 75 15.33 1.06 4.73
N SER A 76 15.89 1.01 5.93
CA SER A 76 15.15 0.61 7.15
C SER A 76 15.05 1.82 8.07
N PRO A 77 14.15 2.78 7.79
CA PRO A 77 13.88 3.85 8.73
C PRO A 77 13.15 3.25 9.94
N LEU A 78 13.22 3.97 11.05
CA LEU A 78 12.38 3.65 12.20
C LEU A 78 10.93 4.06 11.92
N CYS A 79 9.97 3.45 12.62
CA CYS A 79 8.62 3.97 12.68
C CYS A 79 8.67 5.43 13.20
N ALA A 80 7.83 6.30 12.63
CA ALA A 80 7.70 7.69 13.08
C ALA A 80 6.78 7.81 14.29
#